data_AF-A0A816B3P2-F1
#
_entry.id   AF-A0A816B3P2-F1
#
_cell.length_a   1.000
_cell.length_b   1.000
_cell.length_c   1.000
_cell.angle_alpha   90.00
_cell.angle_beta   90.00
_cell.angle_gamma   90.00
#
_symmetry.space_group_name_H-M   'P 1'
#
loop_
_entity.id
_entity.type
_entity.pdbx_description
1 polymer ?
#
loop_
_entity_poly.entity_id
_entity_poly.type
_entity_poly.pdbx_seq_one_letter_code
_entity_poly.pdbx_strand_id
1 'polypeptide(L)'
;RNDIQHACVQYILDSVIQALVQNPERRFIYVEIALFWRWWNEQSDDTRNTVKELVNDGQLFLNPLKLGRLEFISGGWCMNDEATTHYNSIIDQHSLGVEFLRDQFGECARPKIGWQIDPFGHSREVASLFAQMGFDGLFFARLDYQDDEQRNNTKTREMDDARLHDYNVPERVQAFIDAAHDQAHGFATNHIMMTMRRDFQYENANMWFQNLDKLIKYVNAQQTNGSDVNMFYSTPSCYLYALNKVGREWTSKTDDFFPLGDTPHGFWTGYFTSRPSLKRYERHANNILQVARQLNVLSQINLRSNIFDSSEAMGVVQHHDAISGTEKQHVVDDYAQRLSEGIDIAADVINNAYDKLLPNESKVPMAAPQFLCQYSNISECLPIEGQDRFTLTLWNPTIHPVTHHARVSVTKEYWIRDPMGSIIPAEYIPIPDTTKNISGRKSSAQNHQEVSLFQGAPTVEVEWTVGPIPIDDDVDKEIVVRYDTNIESASQYYTDANGRQVLE
;
A
#
# COMPACT_ATOMS: atom_id res chain seq x y z
N ARG A 1 17.34 -0.71 18.49
CA ARG A 1 18.55 0.01 18.02
C ARG A 1 18.01 1.24 17.30
N ASN A 2 18.27 2.45 17.79
CA ASN A 2 17.65 3.70 17.32
C ASN A 2 18.68 4.62 16.63
N ASP A 3 19.73 4.02 16.07
CA ASP A 3 20.87 4.67 15.42
C ASP A 3 20.63 5.01 13.94
N ILE A 4 19.59 4.44 13.32
CA ILE A 4 19.16 4.76 11.94
C ILE A 4 18.14 5.91 11.95
N GLN A 5 17.07 5.76 12.72
CA GLN A 5 16.06 6.77 13.02
C GLN A 5 15.49 6.48 14.41
N HIS A 6 15.18 7.53 15.17
CA HIS A 6 14.51 7.37 16.45
C HIS A 6 13.01 7.18 16.22
N ALA A 7 12.55 5.93 16.31
CA ALA A 7 11.17 5.55 16.09
C ALA A 7 10.83 4.28 16.88
N CYS A 8 9.80 4.33 17.72
CA CYS A 8 9.27 3.17 18.44
C CYS A 8 7.74 3.21 18.52
N VAL A 9 7.07 2.50 17.60
CA VAL A 9 5.61 2.48 17.51
C VAL A 9 4.93 1.89 18.75
N GLN A 10 5.58 0.92 19.41
CA GLN A 10 5.11 0.38 20.68
C GLN A 10 4.97 1.49 21.74
N TYR A 11 5.99 2.35 21.89
CA TYR A 11 5.95 3.44 22.87
C TYR A 11 4.92 4.51 22.51
N ILE A 12 4.69 4.74 21.21
CA ILE A 12 3.61 5.60 20.73
C ILE A 12 2.26 5.05 21.22
N LEU A 13 1.94 3.81 20.89
CA LEU A 13 0.66 3.20 21.25
C LEU A 13 0.49 3.11 22.78
N ASP A 14 1.49 2.62 23.51
CA ASP A 14 1.44 2.49 24.97
C ASP A 14 1.16 3.84 25.64
N SER A 15 1.90 4.89 25.26
CA SER A 15 1.75 6.20 25.88
C SER A 15 0.49 6.94 25.44
N VAL A 16 0.05 6.77 24.18
CA VAL A 16 -1.21 7.34 23.69
C VAL A 16 -2.39 6.75 24.43
N ILE A 17 -2.47 5.42 24.58
CA ILE A 17 -3.59 4.76 25.29
C ILE A 17 -3.66 5.26 26.72
N GLN A 18 -2.53 5.34 27.43
CA GLN A 18 -2.49 5.91 28.78
C GLN A 18 -2.94 7.37 28.81
N ALA A 19 -2.49 8.19 27.86
CA ALA A 19 -2.86 9.60 27.81
C ALA A 19 -4.35 9.81 27.52
N LEU A 20 -4.96 8.99 26.66
CA LEU A 20 -6.39 9.03 26.38
C LEU A 20 -7.22 8.65 27.60
N VAL A 21 -6.82 7.63 28.37
CA VAL A 21 -7.49 7.24 29.62
C VAL A 21 -7.52 8.37 30.64
N GLN A 22 -6.41 9.13 30.75
CA GLN A 22 -6.28 10.20 31.74
C GLN A 22 -7.18 11.42 31.51
N ASN A 23 -7.65 11.66 30.28
CA ASN A 23 -8.47 12.82 29.98
C ASN A 23 -9.52 12.50 28.88
N PRO A 24 -10.83 12.56 29.20
CA PRO A 24 -11.89 12.20 28.26
C PRO A 24 -12.08 13.19 27.09
N GLU A 25 -11.41 14.34 27.10
CA GLU A 25 -11.42 15.29 25.98
C GLU A 25 -10.37 14.98 24.92
N ARG A 26 -9.33 14.20 25.26
CA ARG A 26 -8.27 13.86 24.31
C ARG A 26 -8.80 12.94 23.21
N ARG A 27 -8.29 13.12 22.01
CA ARG A 27 -8.59 12.30 20.83
C ARG A 27 -7.29 11.92 20.14
N PHE A 28 -7.27 10.75 19.51
CA PHE A 28 -6.17 10.30 18.68
C PHE A 28 -6.69 9.51 17.49
N ILE A 29 -6.02 9.66 16.35
CA ILE A 29 -6.28 8.90 15.13
C ILE A 29 -5.14 7.92 14.88
N TYR A 30 -5.45 6.72 14.38
CA TYR A 30 -4.44 5.72 14.03
C TYR A 30 -4.72 5.13 12.65
N VAL A 31 -3.68 4.88 11.86
CA VAL A 31 -3.81 4.58 10.42
C VAL A 31 -3.35 3.14 10.09
N GLU A 32 -2.10 2.79 10.40
CA GLU A 32 -1.42 1.61 9.84
C GLU A 32 -1.70 0.32 10.63
N ILE A 33 -2.68 -0.47 10.18
CA ILE A 33 -3.18 -1.61 10.95
C ILE A 33 -2.15 -2.74 11.12
N ALA A 34 -1.16 -2.87 10.23
CA ALA A 34 -0.06 -3.83 10.42
C ALA A 34 0.64 -3.66 11.77
N LEU A 35 0.98 -2.41 12.11
CA LEU A 35 1.69 -2.08 13.35
C LEU A 35 0.77 -2.19 14.56
N PHE A 36 -0.49 -1.76 14.42
CA PHE A 36 -1.48 -1.91 15.50
C PHE A 36 -1.75 -3.38 15.80
N TRP A 37 -1.87 -4.24 14.77
CA TRP A 37 -2.08 -5.67 14.92
C TRP A 37 -0.93 -6.34 15.67
N ARG A 38 0.33 -5.99 15.34
CA ARG A 38 1.52 -6.49 16.06
C ARG A 38 1.46 -6.09 17.53
N TRP A 39 1.25 -4.81 17.81
CA TRP A 39 1.11 -4.30 19.18
C TRP A 39 -0.04 -4.99 19.92
N TRP A 40 -1.22 -5.09 19.31
CA TRP A 40 -2.43 -5.69 19.88
C TRP A 40 -2.22 -7.12 20.35
N ASN A 41 -1.48 -7.92 19.58
CA ASN A 41 -1.23 -9.31 19.87
C ASN A 41 -0.32 -9.53 21.09
N GLU A 42 0.46 -8.51 21.47
CA GLU A 42 1.34 -8.53 22.65
C GLU A 42 0.64 -8.00 23.92
N GLN A 43 -0.55 -7.41 23.80
CA GLN A 43 -1.23 -6.76 24.93
C GLN A 43 -1.98 -7.74 25.84
N SER A 44 -2.07 -7.37 27.12
CA SER A 44 -2.94 -8.03 28.11
C SER A 44 -4.42 -7.80 27.81
N ASP A 45 -5.28 -8.69 28.31
CA ASP A 45 -6.73 -8.55 28.16
C ASP A 45 -7.26 -7.24 28.76
N ASP A 46 -6.68 -6.76 29.87
CA ASP A 46 -7.03 -5.47 30.48
C ASP A 46 -6.75 -4.29 29.53
N THR A 47 -5.59 -4.31 28.86
CA THR A 47 -5.20 -3.26 27.90
C THR A 47 -6.10 -3.33 26.66
N ARG A 48 -6.37 -4.54 26.16
CA ARG A 48 -7.30 -4.75 25.04
C ARG A 48 -8.70 -4.25 25.35
N ASN A 49 -9.21 -4.52 26.54
CA ASN A 49 -10.52 -4.03 27.00
C ASN A 49 -10.52 -2.50 27.11
N THR A 50 -9.47 -1.91 27.67
CA THR A 50 -9.30 -0.44 27.73
C THR A 50 -9.36 0.19 26.34
N VAL A 51 -8.67 -0.39 25.36
CA VAL A 51 -8.69 0.11 23.98
C VAL A 51 -10.06 -0.05 23.33
N LYS A 52 -10.73 -1.19 23.55
CA LYS A 52 -12.12 -1.39 23.11
C LYS A 52 -13.04 -0.32 23.68
N GLU A 53 -12.88 0.05 24.95
CA GLU A 53 -13.63 1.15 25.56
C GLU A 53 -13.30 2.48 24.90
N LEU A 54 -12.03 2.81 24.66
CA LEU A 54 -11.64 4.06 23.99
C LEU A 54 -12.21 4.18 22.57
N VAL A 55 -12.25 3.09 21.82
CA VAL A 55 -12.85 3.04 20.46
C VAL A 55 -14.38 3.17 20.54
N ASN A 56 -15.01 2.55 21.54
CA ASN A 56 -16.47 2.52 21.69
C ASN A 56 -17.04 3.66 22.57
N ASP A 57 -16.20 4.52 23.15
CA ASP A 57 -16.54 5.56 24.14
C ASP A 57 -17.69 6.47 23.65
N GLY A 58 -17.80 6.64 22.34
CA GLY A 58 -18.85 7.38 21.66
C GLY A 58 -20.28 6.86 21.81
N GLN A 59 -20.46 5.57 22.14
CA GLN A 59 -21.78 4.95 22.28
C GLN A 59 -22.38 5.00 23.69
N LEU A 60 -21.55 5.17 24.74
CA LEU A 60 -22.00 5.13 26.14
C LEU A 60 -22.85 6.35 26.53
N PHE A 61 -22.74 7.43 25.76
CA PHE A 61 -23.61 8.59 25.87
C PHE A 61 -24.39 8.67 24.57
N LEU A 62 -25.72 8.67 24.61
CA LEU A 62 -26.66 8.79 23.47
C LEU A 62 -26.52 10.12 22.69
N ASN A 63 -25.30 10.51 22.36
CA ASN A 63 -24.94 11.66 21.58
C ASN A 63 -24.29 11.16 20.27
N PRO A 64 -25.01 11.20 19.15
CA PRO A 64 -24.49 10.76 17.84
C PRO A 64 -23.29 11.59 17.33
N LEU A 65 -22.84 12.61 18.08
CA LEU A 65 -21.66 13.42 17.80
C LEU A 65 -20.41 13.01 18.57
N LYS A 66 -20.49 12.07 19.52
CA LYS A 66 -19.28 11.55 20.18
C LYS A 66 -18.79 10.33 19.39
N LEU A 67 -17.76 10.51 18.56
CA LEU A 67 -16.92 9.39 18.10
C LEU A 67 -16.05 8.88 19.26
N GLY A 68 -15.50 7.67 19.09
CA GLY A 68 -14.49 7.12 20.00
C GLY A 68 -13.32 8.07 20.23
N ARG A 69 -12.68 7.94 21.40
CA ARG A 69 -11.47 8.69 21.72
C ARG A 69 -10.25 8.25 20.92
N LEU A 70 -10.26 7.00 20.48
CA LEU A 70 -9.35 6.45 19.49
C LEU A 70 -10.15 6.14 18.22
N GLU A 71 -9.79 6.77 17.10
CA GLU A 71 -10.43 6.53 15.80
C GLU A 71 -9.44 5.90 14.84
N PHE A 72 -9.85 4.81 14.17
CA PHE A 72 -9.11 4.26 13.06
C PHE A 72 -9.52 4.95 11.76
N ILE A 73 -8.55 5.49 11.03
CA ILE A 73 -8.75 6.15 9.73
C ILE A 73 -7.94 5.43 8.65
N SER A 74 -8.41 5.42 7.41
CA SER A 74 -8.03 4.47 6.34
C SER A 74 -8.27 3.00 6.71
N GLY A 75 -7.71 2.53 7.82
CA GLY A 75 -7.85 1.17 8.36
C GLY A 75 -7.28 0.06 7.46
N GLY A 76 -6.46 0.42 6.49
CA GLY A 76 -5.69 -0.56 5.72
C GLY A 76 -4.51 -1.09 6.51
N TRP A 77 -3.98 -2.24 6.09
CA TRP A 77 -2.75 -2.79 6.62
C TRP A 77 -1.61 -1.75 6.63
N CYS A 78 -1.53 -0.93 5.57
CA CYS A 78 -0.63 0.22 5.50
C CYS A 78 -1.33 1.43 4.83
N MET A 79 -0.62 2.55 4.83
CA MET A 79 -0.88 3.67 3.93
C MET A 79 -0.17 3.39 2.60
N ASN A 80 -0.91 2.91 1.61
CA ASN A 80 -0.34 2.45 0.36
C ASN A 80 0.14 3.59 -0.55
N ASP A 81 1.15 3.34 -1.38
CA ASP A 81 1.46 4.20 -2.53
C ASP A 81 0.25 4.30 -3.47
N GLU A 82 0.14 5.39 -4.22
CA GLU A 82 -0.93 5.61 -5.18
C GLU A 82 -0.48 5.53 -6.64
N ALA A 83 0.83 5.53 -6.95
CA ALA A 83 1.30 5.44 -8.34
C ALA A 83 1.61 4.01 -8.79
N THR A 84 2.32 3.25 -7.96
CA THR A 84 2.94 1.96 -8.30
C THR A 84 2.19 0.76 -7.75
N THR A 85 1.03 0.98 -7.14
CA THR A 85 0.11 -0.06 -6.65
C THR A 85 -0.92 -0.44 -7.71
N HIS A 86 -1.35 -1.71 -7.67
CA HIS A 86 -2.46 -2.18 -8.48
C HIS A 86 -3.74 -2.20 -7.64
N TYR A 87 -4.89 -1.84 -8.23
CA TYR A 87 -6.15 -1.71 -7.50
C TYR A 87 -6.52 -2.94 -6.65
N ASN A 88 -6.20 -4.15 -7.15
CA ASN A 88 -6.44 -5.39 -6.42
C ASN A 88 -5.66 -5.44 -5.10
N SER A 89 -4.37 -5.12 -5.12
CA SER A 89 -3.54 -5.11 -3.92
C SER A 89 -3.97 -4.00 -2.92
N ILE A 90 -4.48 -2.87 -3.42
CA ILE A 90 -5.07 -1.81 -2.58
C ILE A 90 -6.32 -2.36 -1.86
N ILE A 91 -7.22 -3.00 -2.58
CA ILE A 91 -8.43 -3.59 -2.00
C ILE A 91 -8.07 -4.68 -0.99
N ASP A 92 -7.10 -5.54 -1.31
CA ASP A 92 -6.66 -6.63 -0.44
C ASP A 92 -6.09 -6.14 0.88
N GLN A 93 -5.18 -5.17 0.87
CA GLN A 93 -4.57 -4.66 2.09
C GLN A 93 -5.58 -3.90 2.97
N HIS A 94 -6.54 -3.19 2.34
CA HIS A 94 -7.66 -2.57 3.06
C HIS A 94 -8.61 -3.61 3.67
N SER A 95 -8.95 -4.65 2.92
CA SER A 95 -9.84 -5.72 3.40
C SER A 95 -9.23 -6.43 4.60
N LEU A 96 -7.92 -6.72 4.57
CA LEU A 96 -7.20 -7.34 5.67
C LEU A 96 -7.26 -6.51 6.96
N GLY A 97 -6.96 -5.21 6.87
CA GLY A 97 -6.99 -4.31 8.03
C GLY A 97 -8.40 -4.09 8.57
N VAL A 98 -9.38 -3.85 7.69
CA VAL A 98 -10.78 -3.62 8.09
C VAL A 98 -11.43 -4.88 8.66
N GLU A 99 -11.11 -6.07 8.15
CA GLU A 99 -11.57 -7.33 8.73
C GLU A 99 -11.05 -7.50 10.16
N PHE A 100 -9.77 -7.27 10.40
CA PHE A 100 -9.22 -7.30 11.75
C PHE A 100 -9.93 -6.30 12.67
N LEU A 101 -10.12 -5.04 12.23
CA LEU A 101 -10.80 -4.02 13.02
C LEU A 101 -12.25 -4.41 13.37
N ARG A 102 -13.00 -4.90 12.38
CA ARG A 102 -14.37 -5.40 12.57
C ARG A 102 -14.40 -6.52 13.60
N ASP A 103 -13.49 -7.48 13.49
CA ASP A 103 -13.48 -8.66 14.35
C ASP A 103 -13.11 -8.31 15.81
N GLN A 104 -12.25 -7.30 16.02
CA GLN A 104 -11.85 -6.89 17.37
C GLN A 104 -12.78 -5.86 18.02
N PHE A 105 -13.34 -4.94 17.24
CA PHE A 105 -14.01 -3.74 17.76
C PHE A 105 -15.46 -3.56 17.25
N GLY A 106 -15.90 -4.34 16.27
CA GLY A 106 -17.23 -4.22 15.66
C GLY A 106 -17.39 -2.98 14.77
N GLU A 107 -18.64 -2.58 14.54
CA GLU A 107 -19.00 -1.50 13.61
C GLU A 107 -18.38 -0.13 13.94
N CYS A 108 -18.07 0.14 15.21
CA CYS A 108 -17.49 1.41 15.65
C CYS A 108 -16.09 1.67 15.09
N ALA A 109 -15.33 0.61 14.81
CA ALA A 109 -13.98 0.75 14.27
C ALA A 109 -13.97 0.84 12.74
N ARG A 110 -15.13 0.80 12.08
CA ARG A 110 -15.21 0.94 10.62
C ARG A 110 -14.72 2.34 10.23
N PRO A 111 -13.60 2.45 9.49
CA PRO A 111 -13.10 3.76 9.07
C PRO A 111 -14.10 4.46 8.16
N LYS A 112 -14.21 5.79 8.32
CA LYS A 112 -15.06 6.66 7.49
C LYS A 112 -14.28 7.59 6.60
N ILE A 113 -12.98 7.73 6.87
CA ILE A 113 -12.14 8.74 6.24
C ILE A 113 -10.87 8.07 5.74
N GLY A 114 -10.53 8.33 4.48
CA GLY A 114 -9.23 8.04 3.92
C GLY A 114 -8.18 9.07 4.38
N TRP A 115 -6.99 8.58 4.67
CA TRP A 115 -5.86 9.37 5.14
C TRP A 115 -4.60 8.97 4.37
N GLN A 116 -4.24 9.78 3.38
CA GLN A 116 -3.12 9.58 2.44
C GLN A 116 -2.20 10.80 2.47
N ILE A 117 -1.66 11.13 3.64
CA ILE A 117 -0.86 12.36 3.80
C ILE A 117 0.57 12.25 3.27
N ASP A 118 1.05 11.04 2.97
CA ASP A 118 2.46 10.80 2.62
C ASP A 118 2.75 10.12 1.26
N PRO A 119 1.77 9.54 0.52
CA PRO A 119 2.02 9.15 -0.87
C PRO A 119 2.43 10.33 -1.77
N PHE A 120 3.29 10.05 -2.75
CA PHE A 120 3.97 11.07 -3.57
C PHE A 120 3.15 11.48 -4.79
N GLY A 121 1.97 12.06 -4.53
CA GLY A 121 0.92 12.31 -5.52
C GLY A 121 -0.24 11.36 -5.30
N HIS A 122 -1.41 11.70 -5.86
CA HIS A 122 -2.67 11.03 -5.52
C HIS A 122 -3.45 10.61 -6.75
N SER A 123 -3.83 9.33 -6.79
CA SER A 123 -4.56 8.73 -7.91
C SER A 123 -6.04 8.99 -7.80
N ARG A 124 -6.67 9.31 -8.92
CA ARG A 124 -8.14 9.34 -9.01
C ARG A 124 -8.77 7.99 -8.68
N GLU A 125 -8.12 6.88 -9.06
CA GLU A 125 -8.68 5.55 -8.79
C GLU A 125 -8.73 5.27 -7.29
N VAL A 126 -7.75 5.74 -6.50
CA VAL A 126 -7.78 5.61 -5.04
C VAL A 126 -8.97 6.35 -4.44
N ALA A 127 -9.26 7.57 -4.89
CA ALA A 127 -10.46 8.29 -4.49
C ALA A 127 -11.76 7.54 -4.85
N SER A 128 -11.81 6.93 -6.05
CA SER A 128 -12.95 6.11 -6.49
C SER A 128 -13.13 4.85 -5.65
N LEU A 129 -12.03 4.16 -5.34
CA LEU A 129 -12.03 2.97 -4.50
C LEU A 129 -12.48 3.31 -3.08
N PHE A 130 -11.99 4.40 -2.50
CA PHE A 130 -12.34 4.83 -1.15
C PHE A 130 -13.83 5.18 -1.04
N ALA A 131 -14.40 5.84 -2.06
CA ALA A 131 -15.85 6.05 -2.13
C ALA A 131 -16.64 4.72 -2.20
N GLN A 132 -16.16 3.74 -2.97
CA GLN A 132 -16.78 2.40 -3.07
C GLN A 132 -16.63 1.59 -1.78
N MET A 133 -15.57 1.80 -0.99
CA MET A 133 -15.37 1.24 0.34
C MET A 133 -16.29 1.90 1.40
N GLY A 134 -16.94 3.00 1.04
CA GLY A 134 -17.89 3.73 1.87
C GLY A 134 -17.23 4.79 2.77
N PHE A 135 -16.09 5.36 2.35
CA PHE A 135 -15.53 6.54 3.00
C PHE A 135 -16.28 7.80 2.56
N ASP A 136 -16.46 8.70 3.52
CA ASP A 136 -17.14 9.98 3.35
C ASP A 136 -16.18 11.06 2.81
N GLY A 137 -14.87 10.89 3.01
CA GLY A 137 -13.84 11.81 2.50
C GLY A 137 -12.43 11.22 2.52
N LEU A 138 -11.52 11.93 1.84
CA LEU A 138 -10.10 11.60 1.72
C LEU A 138 -9.29 12.87 2.02
N PHE A 139 -8.32 12.76 2.93
CA PHE A 139 -7.36 13.82 3.21
C PHE A 139 -5.95 13.39 2.80
N PHE A 140 -5.24 14.30 2.16
CA PHE A 140 -3.86 14.13 1.75
C PHE A 140 -3.10 15.45 1.96
N ALA A 141 -1.76 15.40 1.90
CA ALA A 141 -0.93 16.58 2.17
C ALA A 141 0.04 16.94 1.04
N ARG A 142 0.42 16.00 0.17
CA ARG A 142 1.40 16.25 -0.89
C ARG A 142 0.66 16.69 -2.16
N LEU A 143 0.93 17.92 -2.59
CA LEU A 143 0.34 18.53 -3.77
C LEU A 143 1.44 19.18 -4.59
N ASP A 144 1.28 19.22 -5.93
CA ASP A 144 2.21 19.95 -6.79
C ASP A 144 2.32 21.41 -6.36
N TYR A 145 3.54 21.95 -6.37
CA TYR A 145 3.82 23.31 -5.89
C TYR A 145 3.05 24.38 -6.66
N GLN A 146 2.79 24.20 -7.97
CA GLN A 146 2.03 25.16 -8.76
C GLN A 146 0.53 25.07 -8.44
N ASP A 147 0.00 23.87 -8.19
CA ASP A 147 -1.40 23.72 -7.75
C ASP A 147 -1.58 24.26 -6.32
N ASP A 148 -0.63 24.02 -5.41
CA ASP A 148 -0.61 24.64 -4.08
C ASP A 148 -0.51 26.17 -4.19
N GLU A 149 0.39 26.70 -5.02
CA GLU A 149 0.52 28.14 -5.25
C GLU A 149 -0.74 28.73 -5.88
N GLN A 150 -1.36 28.07 -6.85
CA GLN A 150 -2.61 28.54 -7.47
C GLN A 150 -3.76 28.57 -6.45
N ARG A 151 -3.84 27.57 -5.56
CA ARG A 151 -4.82 27.53 -4.48
C ARG A 151 -4.54 28.61 -3.43
N ASN A 152 -3.28 28.80 -3.06
CA ASN A 152 -2.84 29.75 -2.04
C ASN A 152 -2.81 31.21 -2.53
N ASN A 153 -2.49 31.48 -3.80
CA ASN A 153 -2.45 32.83 -4.40
C ASN A 153 -3.83 33.51 -4.48
N THR A 154 -4.87 32.84 -4.01
CA THR A 154 -6.14 33.49 -3.68
C THR A 154 -6.17 34.17 -2.30
N LYS A 155 -5.09 34.17 -1.48
CA LYS A 155 -4.73 35.12 -0.39
C LYS A 155 -3.39 34.76 0.30
N THR A 156 -2.50 35.75 0.40
CA THR A 156 -1.06 35.68 0.68
C THR A 156 -0.61 35.66 2.16
N ARG A 157 0.62 35.17 2.40
CA ARG A 157 1.42 35.11 3.66
C ARG A 157 2.43 36.28 3.81
N GLU A 158 2.97 36.50 5.04
CA GLU A 158 4.37 36.90 5.37
C GLU A 158 4.73 36.66 6.89
N MET A 159 6.03 36.78 7.26
CA MET A 159 6.75 36.23 8.45
C MET A 159 7.49 37.33 9.32
N ASP A 160 8.14 36.96 10.46
CA ASP A 160 9.34 37.56 11.16
C ASP A 160 9.12 38.37 12.50
N ASP A 161 9.97 38.46 13.55
CA ASP A 161 11.07 37.71 14.24
C ASP A 161 11.43 38.45 15.60
N ALA A 162 12.04 37.71 16.54
CA ALA A 162 13.04 38.04 17.58
C ALA A 162 12.71 38.99 18.75
N ARG A 163 12.63 38.43 19.98
CA ARG A 163 13.30 38.88 21.24
C ARG A 163 12.70 38.18 22.49
N LEU A 164 13.39 37.19 23.03
CA LEU A 164 12.98 36.36 24.18
C LEU A 164 13.91 36.51 25.40
N HIS A 165 13.34 36.35 26.61
CA HIS A 165 13.75 35.33 27.60
C HIS A 165 12.68 35.13 28.72
N ASP A 166 11.94 34.02 28.58
CA ASP A 166 11.43 33.11 29.64
C ASP A 166 10.10 33.37 30.38
N TYR A 167 9.08 33.85 29.65
CA TYR A 167 7.66 33.45 29.81
C TYR A 167 6.96 33.55 28.45
N ASN A 168 6.62 32.41 27.82
CA ASN A 168 6.22 32.39 26.41
C ASN A 168 4.76 31.97 26.15
N VAL A 169 3.94 31.79 27.19
CA VAL A 169 2.52 31.41 26.96
C VAL A 169 1.80 32.45 26.10
N PRO A 170 1.89 33.78 26.35
CA PRO A 170 1.27 34.78 25.47
C PRO A 170 1.81 34.73 24.05
N GLU A 171 3.12 34.56 23.88
CA GLU A 171 3.78 34.46 22.56
C GLU A 171 3.31 33.23 21.79
N ARG A 172 3.28 32.05 22.43
CA ARG A 172 2.85 30.79 21.82
C ARG A 172 1.36 30.78 21.50
N VAL A 173 0.54 31.42 22.34
CA VAL A 173 -0.90 31.58 22.10
C VAL A 173 -1.13 32.51 20.92
N GLN A 174 -0.42 33.66 20.87
CA GLN A 174 -0.55 34.59 19.75
C GLN A 174 -0.06 33.95 18.45
N ALA A 175 1.11 33.32 18.45
CA ALA A 175 1.63 32.61 17.29
C ALA A 175 0.69 31.50 16.78
N PHE A 176 -0.03 30.82 17.69
CA PHE A 176 -1.05 29.84 17.28
C PHE A 176 -2.28 30.51 16.66
N ILE A 177 -2.76 31.62 17.24
CA ILE A 177 -3.89 32.38 16.68
C ILE A 177 -3.53 32.89 15.29
N ASP A 178 -2.33 33.46 15.13
CA ASP A 178 -1.81 33.93 13.86
C ASP A 178 -1.73 32.78 12.84
N ALA A 179 -1.15 31.64 13.23
CA ALA A 179 -1.11 30.45 12.37
C ALA A 179 -2.51 29.90 12.02
N ALA A 180 -3.49 30.03 12.92
CA ALA A 180 -4.87 29.64 12.67
C ALA A 180 -5.56 30.57 11.68
N HIS A 181 -5.34 31.88 11.79
CA HIS A 181 -5.82 32.85 10.80
C HIS A 181 -5.16 32.65 9.44
N ASP A 182 -3.85 32.44 9.43
CA ASP A 182 -3.07 32.13 8.23
C ASP A 182 -3.61 30.90 7.51
N GLN A 183 -3.82 29.81 8.26
CA GLN A 183 -4.38 28.60 7.68
C GLN A 183 -5.82 28.85 7.20
N ALA A 184 -6.66 29.55 7.98
CA ALA A 184 -8.05 29.81 7.63
C ALA A 184 -8.23 30.57 6.30
N HIS A 185 -7.24 31.35 5.86
CA HIS A 185 -7.29 32.02 4.56
C HIS A 185 -7.38 31.05 3.37
N GLY A 186 -6.83 29.84 3.50
CA GLY A 186 -6.89 28.78 2.48
C GLY A 186 -8.17 27.93 2.51
N PHE A 187 -9.07 28.13 3.47
CA PHE A 187 -10.24 27.27 3.66
C PHE A 187 -11.56 28.01 3.40
N ALA A 188 -12.53 27.28 2.85
CA ALA A 188 -13.82 27.85 2.44
C ALA A 188 -14.82 28.05 3.60
N THR A 189 -14.47 27.64 4.82
CA THR A 189 -15.33 27.70 6.02
C THR A 189 -14.52 28.19 7.22
N ASN A 190 -15.20 28.46 8.33
CA ASN A 190 -14.58 28.78 9.62
C ASN A 190 -14.12 27.53 10.41
N HIS A 191 -14.10 26.35 9.77
CA HIS A 191 -13.53 25.13 10.33
C HIS A 191 -12.22 24.81 9.61
N ILE A 192 -11.14 24.76 10.36
CA ILE A 192 -9.81 24.30 9.90
C ILE A 192 -9.39 23.07 10.71
N MET A 193 -8.62 22.20 10.08
CA MET A 193 -8.01 21.02 10.72
C MET A 193 -6.51 21.24 10.83
N MET A 194 -5.99 21.23 12.07
CA MET A 194 -4.55 21.28 12.34
C MET A 194 -4.03 19.89 12.69
N THR A 195 -3.13 19.36 11.87
CA THR A 195 -2.50 18.07 12.07
C THR A 195 -1.35 18.19 13.07
N MET A 196 -1.64 17.98 14.35
CA MET A 196 -0.66 18.13 15.45
C MET A 196 0.30 16.94 15.52
N ARG A 197 1.15 16.72 14.51
CA ARG A 197 2.11 15.61 14.46
C ARG A 197 3.32 15.88 13.57
N ARG A 198 4.29 14.96 13.62
CA ARG A 198 5.33 14.67 12.61
C ARG A 198 5.62 13.17 12.62
N ASP A 199 6.55 12.70 11.79
CA ASP A 199 6.99 11.31 11.72
C ASP A 199 7.39 10.78 13.10
N PHE A 200 6.85 9.61 13.44
CA PHE A 200 7.12 8.86 14.68
C PHE A 200 7.05 9.70 15.97
N GLN A 201 6.22 10.75 16.00
CA GLN A 201 5.94 11.50 17.22
C GLN A 201 5.01 10.72 18.17
N TYR A 202 4.78 11.27 19.36
CA TYR A 202 3.97 10.68 20.42
C TYR A 202 4.57 9.46 21.13
N GLU A 203 5.87 9.14 20.99
CA GLU A 203 6.53 8.12 21.85
C GLU A 203 6.38 8.46 23.35
N ASN A 204 6.34 9.75 23.67
CA ASN A 204 5.84 10.27 24.94
C ASN A 204 4.60 11.13 24.69
N ALA A 205 3.46 10.49 24.49
CA ALA A 205 2.19 11.16 24.21
C ALA A 205 1.76 12.12 25.35
N ASN A 206 2.07 11.80 26.61
CA ASN A 206 1.71 12.65 27.75
C ASN A 206 2.29 14.06 27.62
N MET A 207 3.52 14.20 27.14
CA MET A 207 4.14 15.50 26.89
C MET A 207 3.36 16.31 25.83
N TRP A 208 2.99 15.66 24.72
CA TRP A 208 2.21 16.28 23.65
C TRP A 208 0.85 16.74 24.16
N PHE A 209 0.09 15.83 24.77
CA PHE A 209 -1.23 16.13 25.26
C PHE A 209 -1.24 17.18 26.39
N GLN A 210 -0.27 17.19 27.30
CA GLN A 210 -0.17 18.26 28.31
C GLN A 210 0.06 19.64 27.70
N ASN A 211 0.84 19.73 26.62
CA ASN A 211 1.06 20.99 25.91
C ASN A 211 -0.19 21.41 25.12
N LEU A 212 -0.87 20.47 24.47
CA LEU A 212 -2.13 20.72 23.77
C LEU A 212 -3.25 21.14 24.74
N ASP A 213 -3.38 20.49 25.90
CA ASP A 213 -4.34 20.85 26.94
C ASP A 213 -4.13 22.31 27.41
N LYS A 214 -2.87 22.72 27.60
CA LYS A 214 -2.51 24.11 27.93
C LYS A 214 -2.83 25.06 26.78
N LEU A 215 -2.45 24.71 25.55
CA LEU A 215 -2.66 25.54 24.37
C LEU A 215 -4.16 25.79 24.13
N ILE A 216 -4.98 24.73 24.14
CA ILE A 216 -6.45 24.80 24.05
C ILE A 216 -7.00 25.75 25.12
N LYS A 217 -6.60 25.54 26.38
CA LYS A 217 -7.07 26.37 27.50
C LYS A 217 -6.75 27.85 27.28
N TYR A 218 -5.50 28.17 26.94
CA TYR A 218 -5.06 29.57 26.85
C TYR A 218 -5.49 30.27 25.55
N VAL A 219 -5.58 29.55 24.43
CA VAL A 219 -6.15 30.08 23.17
C VAL A 219 -7.62 30.41 23.36
N ASN A 220 -8.42 29.49 23.92
CA ASN A 220 -9.85 29.74 24.14
C ASN A 220 -10.09 30.83 25.19
N ALA A 221 -9.20 31.00 26.17
CA ALA A 221 -9.29 32.12 27.11
C ALA A 221 -9.12 33.49 26.44
N GLN A 222 -8.44 33.59 25.29
CA GLN A 222 -8.34 34.85 24.54
C GLN A 222 -9.67 35.29 23.92
N GLN A 223 -10.70 34.45 23.91
CA GLN A 223 -12.05 34.84 23.46
C GLN A 223 -12.62 35.98 24.32
N THR A 224 -12.28 36.05 25.62
CA THR A 224 -12.67 37.18 26.47
C THR A 224 -11.96 38.48 26.09
N ASN A 225 -10.84 38.37 25.37
CA ASN A 225 -10.03 39.47 24.85
C ASN A 225 -10.32 39.75 23.36
N GLY A 226 -11.39 39.16 22.80
CA GLY A 226 -11.85 39.42 21.43
C GLY A 226 -11.31 38.47 20.36
N SER A 227 -10.56 37.41 20.72
CA SER A 227 -10.19 36.36 19.76
C SER A 227 -11.42 35.60 19.26
N ASP A 228 -11.48 35.34 17.96
CA ASP A 228 -12.52 34.54 17.31
C ASP A 228 -12.13 33.06 17.15
N VAL A 229 -10.95 32.67 17.62
CA VAL A 229 -10.45 31.30 17.52
C VAL A 229 -11.01 30.43 18.64
N ASN A 230 -11.52 29.25 18.28
CA ASN A 230 -11.91 28.19 19.21
C ASN A 230 -11.16 26.89 18.88
N MET A 231 -10.25 26.49 19.77
CA MET A 231 -9.42 25.30 19.63
C MET A 231 -9.98 24.15 20.48
N PHE A 232 -10.01 22.94 19.95
CA PHE A 232 -10.42 21.73 20.66
C PHE A 232 -9.86 20.47 19.98
N TYR A 233 -9.80 19.35 20.71
CA TYR A 233 -9.46 18.06 20.11
C TYR A 233 -10.57 17.60 19.16
N SER A 234 -10.19 17.13 17.98
CA SER A 234 -11.13 16.62 16.98
C SER A 234 -10.51 15.45 16.23
N THR A 235 -11.27 14.90 15.31
CA THR A 235 -10.84 13.87 14.36
C THR A 235 -11.25 14.25 12.94
N PRO A 236 -10.66 13.66 11.89
CA PRO A 236 -11.02 13.92 10.51
C PRO A 236 -12.51 13.67 10.22
N SER A 237 -13.11 12.64 10.84
CA SER A 237 -14.54 12.37 10.71
C SER A 237 -15.39 13.50 11.29
N CYS A 238 -15.06 13.98 12.49
CA CYS A 238 -15.75 15.12 13.10
C CYS A 238 -15.56 16.42 12.30
N TYR A 239 -14.37 16.62 11.73
CA TYR A 239 -14.08 17.75 10.86
C TYR A 239 -14.93 17.73 9.59
N LEU A 240 -14.96 16.61 8.88
CA LEU A 240 -15.77 16.47 7.66
C LEU A 240 -17.27 16.61 7.96
N TYR A 241 -17.73 16.06 9.09
CA TYR A 241 -19.10 16.25 9.55
C TYR A 241 -19.44 17.74 9.74
N ALA A 242 -18.54 18.51 10.37
CA ALA A 242 -18.72 19.95 10.56
C ALA A 242 -18.77 20.69 9.21
N LEU A 243 -17.87 20.36 8.26
CA LEU A 243 -17.90 20.93 6.91
C LEU A 243 -19.20 20.63 6.17
N ASN A 244 -19.68 19.39 6.24
CA ASN A 244 -20.93 18.98 5.61
C ASN A 244 -22.14 19.76 6.17
N LYS A 245 -22.14 20.03 7.48
CA LYS A 245 -23.20 20.81 8.16
C LYS A 245 -23.30 22.27 7.73
N VAL A 246 -22.24 22.84 7.15
CA VAL A 246 -22.29 24.19 6.59
C VAL A 246 -23.27 24.28 5.42
N GLY A 247 -23.55 23.17 4.72
CA GLY A 247 -24.49 23.14 3.60
C GLY A 247 -23.99 23.91 2.37
N ARG A 248 -22.66 24.01 2.21
CA ARG A 248 -22.00 24.72 1.13
C ARG A 248 -21.86 23.83 -0.12
N GLU A 249 -21.92 24.44 -1.30
CA GLU A 249 -21.51 23.81 -2.56
C GLU A 249 -19.98 23.82 -2.74
N TRP A 250 -19.42 22.68 -3.17
CA TRP A 250 -17.98 22.48 -3.33
C TRP A 250 -17.59 22.40 -4.80
N THR A 251 -16.34 22.74 -5.12
CA THR A 251 -15.78 22.58 -6.47
C THR A 251 -15.53 21.11 -6.79
N SER A 252 -15.74 20.70 -8.04
CA SER A 252 -15.43 19.35 -8.53
C SER A 252 -13.98 19.26 -9.03
N LYS A 253 -13.31 18.13 -8.73
CA LYS A 253 -12.04 17.68 -9.32
C LYS A 253 -12.25 16.28 -9.90
N THR A 254 -11.75 16.01 -11.12
CA THR A 254 -12.16 14.83 -11.92
C THR A 254 -11.03 13.95 -12.46
N ASP A 255 -9.81 14.45 -12.37
CA ASP A 255 -8.51 13.89 -12.75
C ASP A 255 -7.67 13.63 -11.48
N ASP A 256 -6.39 13.27 -11.62
CA ASP A 256 -5.50 12.89 -10.52
C ASP A 256 -4.64 14.08 -10.03
N PHE A 257 -3.71 13.79 -9.11
CA PHE A 257 -2.69 14.72 -8.63
C PHE A 257 -1.30 14.19 -8.99
N PHE A 258 -1.14 13.66 -10.21
CA PHE A 258 0.14 13.24 -10.75
C PHE A 258 0.56 14.09 -11.97
N PRO A 259 1.88 14.24 -12.20
CA PRO A 259 2.98 13.91 -11.30
C PRO A 259 3.08 14.92 -10.13
N LEU A 260 3.67 14.51 -9.02
CA LEU A 260 4.00 15.42 -7.93
C LEU A 260 5.30 16.19 -8.24
N GLY A 261 5.25 17.53 -8.24
CA GLY A 261 6.42 18.40 -8.22
C GLY A 261 6.48 19.23 -6.94
N ASP A 262 7.59 19.22 -6.21
CA ASP A 262 7.78 20.10 -5.03
C ASP A 262 8.48 21.42 -5.38
N THR A 263 9.18 21.43 -6.50
CA THR A 263 9.99 22.54 -7.02
C THR A 263 10.04 22.48 -8.55
N PRO A 264 10.44 23.55 -9.26
CA PRO A 264 10.50 23.57 -10.72
C PRO A 264 11.36 22.47 -11.39
N HIS A 265 12.25 21.83 -10.63
CA HIS A 265 13.13 20.76 -11.10
C HIS A 265 13.05 19.49 -10.23
N GLY A 266 12.12 19.43 -9.27
CA GLY A 266 11.96 18.32 -8.33
C GLY A 266 10.67 17.58 -8.59
N PHE A 267 10.63 16.83 -9.71
CA PHE A 267 9.50 15.96 -10.04
C PHE A 267 9.73 14.55 -9.49
N TRP A 268 8.76 14.06 -8.73
CA TRP A 268 8.84 12.78 -8.05
C TRP A 268 8.33 11.67 -8.97
N THR A 269 8.94 11.52 -10.15
CA THR A 269 8.54 10.50 -11.15
C THR A 269 9.53 9.34 -11.26
N GLY A 270 10.75 9.48 -10.72
CA GLY A 270 11.74 8.40 -10.74
C GLY A 270 11.27 7.14 -10.01
N TYR A 271 10.52 7.31 -8.92
CA TYR A 271 10.01 6.20 -8.11
C TYR A 271 8.98 5.33 -8.84
N PHE A 272 8.40 5.82 -9.94
CA PHE A 272 7.55 5.00 -10.82
C PHE A 272 8.32 3.78 -11.35
N THR A 273 9.65 3.88 -11.47
CA THR A 273 10.52 2.80 -11.97
C THR A 273 11.52 2.28 -10.92
N SER A 274 11.87 3.05 -9.88
CA SER A 274 12.80 2.63 -8.82
C SER A 274 12.53 1.22 -8.30
N ARG A 275 13.59 0.41 -8.12
CA ARG A 275 13.51 -1.00 -7.69
C ARG A 275 12.53 -1.84 -8.55
N PRO A 276 12.71 -1.91 -9.88
CA PRO A 276 11.76 -2.60 -10.77
C PRO A 276 11.64 -4.10 -10.48
N SER A 277 12.69 -4.71 -9.91
CA SER A 277 12.66 -6.11 -9.48
C SER A 277 11.67 -6.35 -8.33
N LEU A 278 11.63 -5.46 -7.32
CA LEU A 278 10.65 -5.55 -6.24
C LEU A 278 9.22 -5.35 -6.78
N LYS A 279 9.02 -4.34 -7.64
CA LYS A 279 7.72 -4.08 -8.28
C LYS A 279 7.20 -5.29 -9.05
N ARG A 280 8.04 -5.95 -9.85
CA ARG A 280 7.68 -7.19 -10.53
C ARG A 280 7.42 -8.33 -9.55
N TYR A 281 8.21 -8.42 -8.48
CA TYR A 281 8.07 -9.48 -7.49
C TYR A 281 6.76 -9.39 -6.72
N GLU A 282 6.33 -8.17 -6.35
CA GLU A 282 5.01 -7.93 -5.76
C GLU A 282 3.89 -8.40 -6.69
N ARG A 283 3.93 -8.08 -7.99
CA ARG A 283 2.88 -8.48 -8.94
C ARG A 283 2.82 -10.00 -9.10
N HIS A 284 3.98 -10.65 -9.10
CA HIS A 284 4.09 -12.09 -9.14
C HIS A 284 3.53 -12.74 -7.86
N ALA A 285 3.91 -12.21 -6.69
CA ALA A 285 3.42 -12.67 -5.39
C ALA A 285 1.90 -12.48 -5.25
N ASN A 286 1.35 -11.34 -5.69
CA ASN A 286 -0.09 -11.09 -5.70
C ASN A 286 -0.82 -12.14 -6.53
N ASN A 287 -0.33 -12.46 -7.73
CA ASN A 287 -0.94 -13.49 -8.57
C ASN A 287 -0.99 -14.86 -7.89
N ILE A 288 0.11 -15.28 -7.27
CA ILE A 288 0.17 -16.56 -6.53
C ILE A 288 -0.79 -16.54 -5.34
N LEU A 289 -0.87 -15.44 -4.59
CA LEU A 289 -1.83 -15.28 -3.50
C LEU A 289 -3.29 -15.41 -3.99
N GLN A 290 -3.64 -14.80 -5.13
CA GLN A 290 -4.99 -14.93 -5.69
C GLN A 290 -5.30 -16.38 -6.07
N VAL A 291 -4.35 -17.09 -6.69
CA VAL A 291 -4.51 -18.51 -7.02
C VAL A 291 -4.70 -19.35 -5.76
N ALA A 292 -3.88 -19.12 -4.72
CA ALA A 292 -4.00 -19.81 -3.44
C ALA A 292 -5.36 -19.58 -2.78
N ARG A 293 -5.89 -18.35 -2.81
CA ARG A 293 -7.24 -18.03 -2.30
C ARG A 293 -8.34 -18.76 -3.05
N GLN A 294 -8.30 -18.75 -4.39
CA GLN A 294 -9.26 -19.46 -5.23
C GLN A 294 -9.26 -20.96 -4.91
N LEU A 295 -8.06 -21.56 -4.90
CA LEU A 295 -7.90 -22.99 -4.65
C LEU A 295 -8.26 -23.38 -3.21
N ASN A 296 -7.98 -22.54 -2.21
CA ASN A 296 -8.40 -22.77 -0.82
C ASN A 296 -9.93 -22.86 -0.70
N VAL A 297 -10.66 -22.00 -1.42
CA VAL A 297 -12.13 -22.03 -1.45
C VAL A 297 -12.64 -23.24 -2.22
N LEU A 298 -12.14 -23.47 -3.45
CA LEU A 298 -12.61 -24.56 -4.32
C LEU A 298 -12.36 -25.95 -3.73
N SER A 299 -11.20 -26.14 -3.10
CA SER A 299 -10.84 -27.38 -2.42
C SER A 299 -11.47 -27.50 -1.03
N GLN A 300 -11.99 -26.42 -0.43
CA GLN A 300 -12.56 -26.42 0.92
C GLN A 300 -11.58 -26.97 1.99
N ILE A 301 -10.29 -26.59 1.92
CA ILE A 301 -9.26 -26.99 2.90
C ILE A 301 -9.17 -26.02 4.09
N ASN A 302 -9.77 -24.83 3.99
CA ASN A 302 -9.93 -23.84 5.05
C ASN A 302 -8.60 -23.42 5.74
N LEU A 303 -7.53 -23.26 4.98
CA LEU A 303 -6.21 -22.81 5.46
C LEU A 303 -6.18 -21.28 5.64
N ARG A 304 -7.05 -20.74 6.51
CA ARG A 304 -7.19 -19.28 6.72
C ARG A 304 -5.92 -18.62 7.25
N SER A 305 -5.19 -19.27 8.15
CA SER A 305 -3.94 -18.71 8.71
C SER A 305 -2.90 -18.51 7.61
N ASN A 306 -2.67 -19.52 6.77
CA ASN A 306 -1.73 -19.42 5.65
C ASN A 306 -2.10 -18.30 4.67
N ILE A 307 -3.40 -18.17 4.35
CA ILE A 307 -3.88 -17.07 3.51
C ILE A 307 -3.65 -15.71 4.21
N PHE A 308 -3.88 -15.63 5.51
CA PHE A 308 -3.60 -14.42 6.29
C PHE A 308 -2.12 -14.06 6.27
N ASP A 309 -1.22 -15.01 6.56
CA ASP A 309 0.23 -14.77 6.61
C ASP A 309 0.78 -14.31 5.25
N SER A 310 0.31 -14.92 4.16
CA SER A 310 0.66 -14.49 2.80
C SER A 310 0.05 -13.10 2.45
N SER A 311 -1.15 -12.81 2.95
CA SER A 311 -1.79 -11.49 2.79
C SER A 311 -1.10 -10.40 3.62
N GLU A 312 -0.56 -10.72 4.79
CA GLU A 312 0.21 -9.80 5.65
C GLU A 312 1.46 -9.32 4.90
N ALA A 313 2.23 -10.25 4.35
CA ALA A 313 3.41 -9.95 3.55
C ALA A 313 3.07 -9.06 2.36
N MET A 314 2.01 -9.39 1.61
CA MET A 314 1.53 -8.59 0.49
C MET A 314 1.05 -7.19 0.91
N GLY A 315 0.36 -7.11 2.04
CA GLY A 315 -0.20 -5.86 2.56
C GLY A 315 0.87 -4.87 3.00
N VAL A 316 1.96 -5.34 3.62
CA VAL A 316 3.09 -4.50 4.02
C VAL A 316 3.78 -3.87 2.81
N VAL A 317 3.96 -4.63 1.72
CA VAL A 317 4.66 -4.13 0.53
C VAL A 317 3.88 -3.07 -0.22
N GLN A 318 2.58 -2.88 0.02
CA GLN A 318 1.83 -1.79 -0.60
C GLN A 318 2.22 -0.41 -0.06
N HIS A 319 2.94 -0.34 1.06
CA HIS A 319 3.35 0.89 1.72
C HIS A 319 4.03 1.88 0.76
N HIS A 320 3.82 3.18 0.97
CA HIS A 320 4.34 4.26 0.12
C HIS A 320 5.86 4.40 0.08
N ASP A 321 6.59 3.68 0.94
CA ASP A 321 8.05 3.49 0.83
C ASP A 321 8.50 2.09 0.42
N ALA A 322 7.57 1.15 0.25
CA ALA A 322 7.89 -0.22 -0.13
C ALA A 322 7.79 -0.41 -1.65
N ILE A 323 6.58 -0.58 -2.19
CA ILE A 323 6.38 -0.76 -3.63
C ILE A 323 6.89 0.41 -4.48
N SER A 324 6.93 1.62 -3.91
CA SER A 324 7.50 2.82 -4.52
C SER A 324 9.01 2.71 -4.74
N GLY A 325 9.71 1.93 -3.91
CA GLY A 325 11.16 1.75 -3.96
C GLY A 325 11.98 2.91 -3.36
N THR A 326 11.41 3.66 -2.41
CA THR A 326 12.05 4.82 -1.74
C THR A 326 12.67 4.50 -0.37
N GLU A 327 12.64 3.25 0.05
CA GLU A 327 13.28 2.73 1.26
C GLU A 327 14.80 2.53 1.15
N LYS A 328 15.45 2.27 2.29
CA LYS A 328 16.87 1.89 2.34
C LYS A 328 17.07 0.44 1.86
N GLN A 329 18.28 0.11 1.39
CA GLN A 329 18.57 -1.21 0.81
C GLN A 329 18.21 -2.38 1.74
N HIS A 330 18.58 -2.34 3.02
CA HIS A 330 18.26 -3.44 3.95
C HIS A 330 16.74 -3.58 4.21
N VAL A 331 15.95 -2.54 3.96
CA VAL A 331 14.49 -2.57 4.11
C VAL A 331 13.85 -3.24 2.90
N VAL A 332 14.32 -2.98 1.67
CA VAL A 332 13.86 -3.76 0.50
C VAL A 332 14.25 -5.23 0.63
N ASP A 333 15.41 -5.53 1.20
CA ASP A 333 15.82 -6.92 1.42
C ASP A 333 14.83 -7.64 2.38
N ASP A 334 14.33 -6.95 3.42
CA ASP A 334 13.26 -7.46 4.30
C ASP A 334 11.92 -7.61 3.55
N TYR A 335 11.52 -6.63 2.72
CA TYR A 335 10.30 -6.75 1.90
C TYR A 335 10.36 -7.92 0.93
N ALA A 336 11.49 -8.11 0.24
CA ALA A 336 11.70 -9.23 -0.66
C ALA A 336 11.67 -10.57 0.10
N GLN A 337 12.29 -10.63 1.29
CA GLN A 337 12.23 -11.82 2.14
C GLN A 337 10.78 -12.15 2.54
N ARG A 338 10.00 -11.16 3.00
CA ARG A 338 8.59 -11.35 3.35
C ARG A 338 7.76 -11.86 2.18
N LEU A 339 7.95 -11.29 0.98
CA LEU A 339 7.26 -11.77 -0.21
C LEU A 339 7.63 -13.22 -0.54
N SER A 340 8.91 -13.59 -0.40
CA SER A 340 9.35 -14.97 -0.60
C SER A 340 8.65 -15.92 0.38
N GLU A 341 8.66 -15.59 1.67
CA GLU A 341 7.98 -16.38 2.70
C GLU A 341 6.46 -16.47 2.43
N GLY A 342 5.84 -15.36 2.01
CA GLY A 342 4.42 -15.31 1.64
C GLY A 342 4.08 -16.16 0.41
N ILE A 343 4.98 -16.23 -0.58
CA ILE A 343 4.82 -17.11 -1.75
C ILE A 343 4.95 -18.57 -1.33
N ASP A 344 5.91 -18.92 -0.48
CA ASP A 344 6.10 -20.31 -0.04
C ASP A 344 4.87 -20.79 0.74
N ILE A 345 4.33 -19.95 1.63
CA ILE A 345 3.07 -20.22 2.34
C ILE A 345 1.89 -20.40 1.37
N ALA A 346 1.79 -19.56 0.33
CA ALA A 346 0.75 -19.69 -0.69
C ALA A 346 0.93 -20.96 -1.54
N ALA A 347 2.17 -21.35 -1.84
CA ALA A 347 2.49 -22.58 -2.55
C ALA A 347 2.07 -23.82 -1.76
N ASP A 348 2.24 -23.81 -0.44
CA ASP A 348 1.73 -24.87 0.43
C ASP A 348 0.20 -24.99 0.35
N VAL A 349 -0.53 -23.86 0.35
CA VAL A 349 -1.99 -23.87 0.17
C VAL A 349 -2.38 -24.47 -1.18
N ILE A 350 -1.69 -24.09 -2.25
CA ILE A 350 -1.90 -24.62 -3.60
C ILE A 350 -1.66 -26.14 -3.62
N ASN A 351 -0.59 -26.62 -3.00
CA ASN A 351 -0.26 -28.03 -2.89
C ASN A 351 -1.36 -28.83 -2.17
N ASN A 352 -1.77 -28.38 -0.99
CA ASN A 352 -2.84 -29.00 -0.22
C ASN A 352 -4.17 -29.02 -0.99
N ALA A 353 -4.44 -27.99 -1.80
CA ALA A 353 -5.63 -27.96 -2.63
C ALA A 353 -5.57 -29.01 -3.74
N TYR A 354 -4.43 -29.14 -4.43
CA TYR A 354 -4.26 -30.17 -5.48
C TYR A 354 -4.29 -31.60 -4.93
N ASP A 355 -3.72 -31.84 -3.74
CA ASP A 355 -3.82 -33.13 -3.05
C ASP A 355 -5.28 -33.58 -2.85
N LYS A 356 -6.19 -32.61 -2.68
CA LYS A 356 -7.62 -32.88 -2.50
C LYS A 356 -8.41 -32.91 -3.82
N LEU A 357 -8.02 -32.09 -4.80
CA LEU A 357 -8.75 -31.91 -6.07
C LEU A 357 -8.38 -32.96 -7.12
N LEU A 358 -7.14 -33.43 -7.14
CA LEU A 358 -6.68 -34.41 -8.11
C LEU A 358 -7.11 -35.83 -7.66
N PRO A 359 -7.68 -36.64 -8.56
CA PRO A 359 -8.16 -37.97 -8.20
C PRO A 359 -7.00 -38.89 -7.78
N ASN A 360 -7.14 -39.52 -6.61
CA ASN A 360 -6.28 -40.63 -6.17
C ASN A 360 -6.61 -41.88 -7.02
N GLU A 361 -6.17 -41.91 -8.29
CA GLU A 361 -6.44 -43.05 -9.19
C GLU A 361 -5.61 -44.30 -8.88
N SER A 362 -4.84 -44.33 -7.79
CA SER A 362 -4.14 -45.53 -7.36
C SER A 362 -3.94 -45.49 -5.86
N LYS A 363 -3.63 -46.63 -5.24
CA LYS A 363 -3.28 -46.80 -3.82
C LYS A 363 -1.96 -46.06 -3.43
N VAL A 364 -1.72 -44.88 -3.96
CA VAL A 364 -0.64 -43.96 -3.57
C VAL A 364 -1.25 -43.00 -2.55
N PRO A 365 -0.75 -42.97 -1.30
CA PRO A 365 -1.41 -42.27 -0.21
C PRO A 365 -1.46 -40.74 -0.34
N MET A 366 -0.76 -40.12 -1.30
CA MET A 366 -0.72 -38.67 -1.53
C MET A 366 -0.51 -38.36 -3.03
N ALA A 367 -1.07 -37.25 -3.53
CA ALA A 367 -0.73 -36.75 -4.86
C ALA A 367 0.74 -36.29 -4.89
N ALA A 368 1.34 -36.23 -6.08
CA ALA A 368 2.71 -35.75 -6.20
C ALA A 368 2.76 -34.25 -5.83
N PRO A 369 3.76 -33.82 -5.02
CA PRO A 369 3.90 -32.42 -4.66
C PRO A 369 4.07 -31.58 -5.93
N GLN A 370 3.33 -30.47 -5.99
CA GLN A 370 3.46 -29.45 -7.01
C GLN A 370 4.60 -28.50 -6.61
N PHE A 371 5.44 -28.14 -7.58
CA PHE A 371 6.51 -27.18 -7.38
C PHE A 371 6.29 -25.97 -8.29
N LEU A 372 6.38 -24.78 -7.72
CA LEU A 372 6.36 -23.53 -8.49
C LEU A 372 7.78 -23.24 -9.02
N CYS A 373 7.93 -23.09 -10.33
CA CYS A 373 9.16 -22.65 -10.96
C CYS A 373 9.32 -21.12 -10.81
N GLN A 374 9.65 -20.63 -9.61
CA GLN A 374 9.76 -19.19 -9.31
C GLN A 374 10.87 -18.47 -10.12
N TYR A 375 11.88 -19.21 -10.59
CA TYR A 375 13.01 -18.69 -11.36
C TYR A 375 12.85 -18.83 -12.89
N SER A 376 11.61 -18.96 -13.37
CA SER A 376 11.32 -19.09 -14.80
C SER A 376 11.80 -17.88 -15.62
N ASN A 377 11.85 -16.69 -15.04
CA ASN A 377 12.38 -15.48 -15.67
C ASN A 377 13.88 -15.54 -16.02
N ILE A 378 14.67 -16.33 -15.29
CA ILE A 378 16.08 -16.60 -15.60
C ILE A 378 16.26 -17.97 -16.26
N SER A 379 15.18 -18.50 -16.84
CA SER A 379 15.16 -19.80 -17.50
C SER A 379 15.63 -20.94 -16.59
N GLU A 380 15.15 -20.95 -15.34
CA GLU A 380 15.48 -21.95 -14.33
C GLU A 380 14.21 -22.59 -13.75
N CYS A 381 14.18 -23.92 -13.77
CA CYS A 381 13.23 -24.69 -12.97
C CYS A 381 13.89 -26.00 -12.52
N LEU A 382 14.56 -25.95 -11.38
CA LEU A 382 15.32 -27.09 -10.84
C LEU A 382 14.49 -28.38 -10.63
N PRO A 383 13.23 -28.34 -10.18
CA PRO A 383 12.44 -29.55 -9.94
C PRO A 383 12.28 -30.48 -11.15
N ILE A 384 12.36 -29.95 -12.37
CA ILE A 384 12.19 -30.74 -13.61
C ILE A 384 13.52 -31.09 -14.28
N GLU A 385 14.65 -30.51 -13.85
CA GLU A 385 15.95 -30.80 -14.43
C GLU A 385 16.38 -32.24 -14.15
N GLY A 386 16.77 -32.96 -15.20
CA GLY A 386 17.18 -34.36 -15.10
C GLY A 386 16.02 -35.36 -15.01
N GLN A 387 14.76 -34.91 -14.98
CA GLN A 387 13.61 -35.80 -14.95
C GLN A 387 13.31 -36.38 -16.34
N ASP A 388 13.03 -37.67 -16.43
CA ASP A 388 12.62 -38.32 -17.69
C ASP A 388 11.19 -38.02 -18.09
N ARG A 389 10.34 -37.70 -17.10
CA ARG A 389 8.94 -37.36 -17.26
C ARG A 389 8.49 -36.50 -16.10
N PHE A 390 7.70 -35.47 -16.38
CA PHE A 390 7.05 -34.63 -15.38
C PHE A 390 5.64 -34.24 -15.88
N THR A 391 4.81 -33.73 -14.97
CA THR A 391 3.49 -33.20 -15.28
C THR A 391 3.52 -31.69 -15.10
N LEU A 392 3.03 -30.95 -16.10
CA LEU A 392 2.83 -29.51 -16.02
C LEU A 392 1.36 -29.23 -15.73
N THR A 393 1.06 -28.69 -14.54
CA THR A 393 -0.28 -28.28 -14.15
C THR A 393 -0.46 -26.80 -14.45
N LEU A 394 -1.43 -26.45 -15.30
CA LEU A 394 -1.75 -25.06 -15.65
C LEU A 394 -3.06 -24.65 -14.99
N TRP A 395 -3.02 -23.58 -14.20
CA TRP A 395 -4.20 -22.98 -13.60
C TRP A 395 -4.55 -21.68 -14.30
N ASN A 396 -5.80 -21.53 -14.72
CA ASN A 396 -6.33 -20.27 -15.24
C ASN A 396 -7.11 -19.57 -14.12
N PRO A 397 -6.57 -18.51 -13.48
CA PRO A 397 -7.26 -17.80 -12.42
C PRO A 397 -8.35 -16.84 -12.91
N THR A 398 -8.56 -16.75 -14.23
CA THR A 398 -9.57 -15.86 -14.82
C THR A 398 -10.89 -16.60 -15.05
N ILE A 399 -11.98 -15.84 -15.14
CA ILE A 399 -13.32 -16.39 -15.42
C ILE A 399 -13.52 -16.76 -16.90
N HIS A 400 -12.61 -16.34 -17.78
CA HIS A 400 -12.71 -16.57 -19.22
C HIS A 400 -11.74 -17.66 -19.67
N PRO A 401 -12.09 -18.47 -20.69
CA PRO A 401 -11.12 -19.34 -21.32
C PRO A 401 -9.92 -18.53 -21.84
N VAL A 402 -8.71 -18.94 -21.46
CA VAL A 402 -7.46 -18.31 -21.91
C VAL A 402 -6.68 -19.31 -22.73
N THR A 403 -6.16 -18.84 -23.86
CA THR A 403 -5.15 -19.54 -24.66
C THR A 403 -3.87 -18.75 -24.56
N HIS A 404 -2.81 -19.38 -24.03
CA HIS A 404 -1.53 -18.73 -23.81
C HIS A 404 -0.39 -19.71 -24.12
N HIS A 405 0.76 -19.20 -24.52
CA HIS A 405 1.94 -20.06 -24.70
C HIS A 405 2.44 -20.52 -23.33
N ALA A 406 2.91 -21.77 -23.25
CA ALA A 406 3.53 -22.31 -22.05
C ALA A 406 4.99 -22.60 -22.36
N ARG A 407 5.90 -21.89 -21.69
CA ARG A 407 7.35 -22.04 -21.84
C ARG A 407 7.95 -22.65 -20.59
N VAL A 408 8.74 -23.72 -20.77
CA VAL A 408 9.43 -24.40 -19.67
C VAL A 408 10.89 -24.63 -20.05
N SER A 409 11.82 -24.37 -19.13
CA SER A 409 13.26 -24.55 -19.36
C SER A 409 13.67 -26.00 -19.13
N VAL A 410 14.33 -26.62 -20.10
CA VAL A 410 14.59 -28.06 -20.14
C VAL A 410 16.04 -28.39 -20.54
N THR A 411 16.52 -29.54 -20.08
CA THR A 411 17.87 -30.06 -20.39
C THR A 411 17.89 -30.98 -21.61
N LYS A 412 16.72 -31.44 -22.08
CA LYS A 412 16.53 -32.29 -23.26
C LYS A 412 15.17 -31.98 -23.89
N GLU A 413 14.96 -32.50 -25.09
CA GLU A 413 13.67 -32.38 -25.80
C GLU A 413 12.64 -33.38 -25.23
N TYR A 414 11.38 -32.95 -25.12
CA TYR A 414 10.27 -33.75 -24.60
C TYR A 414 9.11 -33.83 -25.60
N TRP A 415 8.41 -34.97 -25.61
CA TRP A 415 7.10 -35.05 -26.24
C TRP A 415 6.01 -34.59 -25.28
N ILE A 416 5.28 -33.56 -25.68
CA ILE A 416 4.18 -33.01 -24.88
C ILE A 416 2.89 -33.74 -25.24
N ARG A 417 2.16 -34.17 -24.21
CA ARG A 417 0.87 -34.85 -24.36
C ARG A 417 -0.22 -34.11 -23.60
N ASP A 418 -1.39 -34.00 -24.23
CA ASP A 418 -2.60 -33.51 -23.56
C ASP A 418 -3.13 -34.56 -22.54
N PRO A 419 -4.12 -34.22 -21.71
CA PRO A 419 -4.73 -35.17 -20.77
C PRO A 419 -5.36 -36.41 -21.43
N MET A 420 -5.66 -36.36 -22.73
CA MET A 420 -6.22 -37.47 -23.51
C MET A 420 -5.11 -38.36 -24.12
N GLY A 421 -3.84 -37.99 -23.97
CA GLY A 421 -2.67 -38.68 -24.49
C GLY A 421 -2.25 -38.27 -25.91
N SER A 422 -2.92 -37.29 -26.52
CA SER A 422 -2.59 -36.78 -27.85
C SER A 422 -1.31 -35.94 -27.79
N ILE A 423 -0.44 -36.08 -28.79
CA ILE A 423 0.79 -35.28 -28.86
C ILE A 423 0.43 -33.85 -29.29
N ILE A 424 0.88 -32.88 -28.51
CA ILE A 424 0.75 -31.45 -28.82
C ILE A 424 2.03 -30.98 -29.50
N PRO A 425 1.95 -30.25 -30.64
CA PRO A 425 3.11 -29.60 -31.24
C PRO A 425 3.79 -28.64 -30.25
N ALA A 426 5.11 -28.73 -30.17
CA ALA A 426 5.92 -27.88 -29.31
C ALA A 426 7.23 -27.54 -30.00
N GLU A 427 7.76 -26.37 -29.69
CA GLU A 427 9.03 -25.88 -30.18
C GLU A 427 10.13 -26.12 -29.15
N TYR A 428 11.34 -26.39 -29.64
CA TYR A 428 12.53 -26.59 -28.83
C TYR A 428 13.53 -25.48 -29.14
N ILE A 429 13.51 -24.42 -28.32
CA ILE A 429 14.13 -23.13 -28.63
C ILE A 429 15.38 -22.94 -27.76
N PRO A 430 16.56 -22.60 -28.31
CA PRO A 430 17.74 -22.32 -27.49
C PRO A 430 17.53 -21.14 -26.53
N ILE A 431 18.00 -21.28 -25.29
CA ILE A 431 18.03 -20.16 -24.32
C ILE A 431 19.13 -19.17 -24.77
N PRO A 432 18.87 -17.86 -24.80
CA PRO A 432 19.89 -16.85 -25.12
C PRO A 432 21.09 -16.88 -24.16
N ASP A 433 22.30 -16.63 -24.67
CA ASP A 433 23.52 -16.58 -23.85
C ASP A 433 23.45 -15.49 -22.77
N THR A 434 22.77 -14.38 -23.06
CA THR A 434 22.49 -13.32 -22.08
C THR A 434 21.77 -13.85 -20.84
N THR A 435 20.77 -14.73 -21.03
CA THR A 435 20.00 -15.34 -19.95
C THR A 435 20.79 -16.44 -19.24
N LYS A 436 21.56 -17.25 -19.99
CA LYS A 436 22.43 -18.30 -19.42
C LYS A 436 23.50 -17.72 -18.49
N ASN A 437 23.99 -16.52 -18.79
CA ASN A 437 25.05 -15.84 -18.06
C ASN A 437 24.55 -14.93 -16.94
N ILE A 438 23.24 -14.92 -16.63
CA ILE A 438 22.70 -14.15 -15.49
C ILE A 438 23.33 -14.66 -14.18
N SER A 439 23.89 -13.73 -13.41
CA SER A 439 24.44 -14.04 -12.09
C SER A 439 23.37 -14.61 -11.17
N GLY A 440 23.69 -15.72 -10.49
CA GLY A 440 22.77 -16.40 -9.58
C GLY A 440 21.96 -17.53 -10.21
N ARG A 441 21.92 -17.64 -11.55
CA ARG A 441 21.34 -18.79 -12.25
C ARG A 441 22.15 -20.06 -11.96
N LYS A 442 21.49 -21.11 -11.49
CA LYS A 442 22.06 -22.42 -11.15
C LYS A 442 21.67 -23.52 -12.14
N SER A 443 20.69 -23.25 -13.00
CA SER A 443 20.15 -24.18 -13.98
C SER A 443 21.16 -24.68 -15.02
N SER A 444 21.07 -25.96 -15.36
CA SER A 444 21.81 -26.59 -16.46
C SER A 444 21.06 -26.54 -17.80
N ALA A 445 19.79 -26.09 -17.81
CA ALA A 445 18.94 -26.04 -19.00
C ALA A 445 19.59 -25.20 -20.11
N GLN A 446 19.50 -25.71 -21.35
CA GLN A 446 20.07 -25.07 -22.54
C GLN A 446 18.99 -24.58 -23.52
N ASN A 447 17.76 -25.07 -23.37
CA ASN A 447 16.66 -24.84 -24.27
C ASN A 447 15.36 -24.64 -23.49
N HIS A 448 14.44 -23.92 -24.09
CA HIS A 448 13.04 -23.91 -23.74
C HIS A 448 12.29 -24.98 -24.54
N GLN A 449 11.35 -25.65 -23.89
CA GLN A 449 10.26 -26.36 -24.54
C GLN A 449 9.03 -25.45 -24.47
N GLU A 450 8.54 -25.02 -25.63
CA GLU A 450 7.45 -24.06 -25.73
C GLU A 450 6.25 -24.66 -26.48
N VAL A 451 5.09 -24.65 -25.85
CA VAL A 451 3.83 -24.95 -26.53
C VAL A 451 3.27 -23.65 -27.07
N SER A 452 3.54 -23.37 -28.34
CA SER A 452 2.95 -22.25 -29.06
C SER A 452 1.48 -22.56 -29.37
N LEU A 453 0.57 -22.05 -28.54
CA LEU A 453 -0.87 -22.08 -28.84
C LEU A 453 -1.32 -20.91 -29.73
N PHE A 454 -0.38 -20.10 -30.23
CA PHE A 454 -0.66 -18.85 -30.92
C PHE A 454 -0.13 -18.84 -32.35
N GLN A 455 -1.03 -18.95 -33.32
CA GLN A 455 -0.81 -18.47 -34.68
C GLN A 455 -1.80 -17.31 -34.90
N GLY A 456 -1.31 -16.05 -34.92
CA GLY A 456 -2.13 -14.86 -35.21
C GLY A 456 -2.51 -13.93 -34.05
N ALA A 457 -1.64 -13.74 -33.04
CA ALA A 457 -1.88 -12.77 -31.97
C ALA A 457 -1.93 -11.33 -32.50
N PRO A 458 -2.85 -10.48 -32.01
CA PRO A 458 -2.85 -9.05 -32.32
C PRO A 458 -1.78 -8.26 -31.53
N THR A 459 -0.95 -8.95 -30.72
CA THR A 459 0.05 -8.35 -29.83
C THR A 459 1.44 -8.95 -30.07
N VAL A 460 2.48 -8.19 -29.75
CA VAL A 460 3.88 -8.63 -29.71
C VAL A 460 4.35 -8.54 -28.27
N GLU A 461 4.98 -9.59 -27.77
CA GLU A 461 5.63 -9.60 -26.47
C GLU A 461 7.11 -9.27 -26.63
N VAL A 462 7.58 -8.24 -25.92
CA VAL A 462 8.97 -7.78 -25.96
C VAL A 462 9.59 -8.01 -24.58
N GLU A 463 10.45 -9.03 -24.49
CA GLU A 463 11.24 -9.32 -23.30
C GLU A 463 12.55 -8.52 -23.32
N TRP A 464 12.88 -7.87 -22.21
CA TRP A 464 14.11 -7.09 -22.05
C TRP A 464 14.92 -7.62 -20.86
N THR A 465 16.24 -7.57 -20.99
CA THR A 465 17.21 -7.84 -19.91
C THR A 465 18.12 -6.63 -19.79
N VAL A 466 18.13 -5.99 -18.63
CA VAL A 466 18.95 -4.80 -18.36
C VAL A 466 19.82 -5.07 -17.13
N GLY A 467 21.13 -4.93 -17.28
CA GLY A 467 22.09 -4.99 -16.19
C GLY A 467 23.35 -5.82 -16.49
N PRO A 468 24.43 -5.66 -15.69
CA PRO A 468 24.60 -4.58 -14.70
C PRO A 468 24.72 -3.22 -15.39
N ILE A 469 24.09 -2.19 -14.83
CA ILE A 469 24.23 -0.82 -15.33
C ILE A 469 25.61 -0.32 -14.88
N PRO A 470 26.50 0.12 -15.78
CA PRO A 470 27.82 0.60 -15.42
C PRO A 470 27.73 1.91 -14.63
N ILE A 471 28.42 1.96 -13.50
CA ILE A 471 28.47 3.10 -12.56
C ILE A 471 29.91 3.59 -12.32
N ASP A 472 30.89 2.98 -12.98
CA ASP A 472 32.32 3.25 -12.82
C ASP A 472 32.76 4.57 -13.45
N ASP A 473 31.93 5.16 -14.31
CA ASP A 473 32.14 6.45 -14.96
C ASP A 473 31.58 7.65 -14.17
N ASP A 474 31.04 7.44 -12.97
CA ASP A 474 30.42 8.48 -12.12
C ASP A 474 29.25 9.21 -12.82
N VAL A 475 28.61 8.53 -13.78
CA VAL A 475 27.42 9.03 -14.49
C VAL A 475 26.24 8.12 -14.17
N ASP A 476 25.24 8.69 -13.49
CA ASP A 476 23.97 8.02 -13.24
C ASP A 476 23.22 7.77 -14.56
N LYS A 477 22.61 6.58 -14.68
CA LYS A 477 21.93 6.13 -15.91
C LYS A 477 20.56 5.57 -15.59
N GLU A 478 19.55 6.15 -16.24
CA GLU A 478 18.19 5.60 -16.31
C GLU A 478 17.95 5.05 -17.72
N ILE A 479 17.52 3.79 -17.80
CA ILE A 479 17.37 3.07 -19.07
C ILE A 479 15.93 3.13 -19.52
N VAL A 480 15.71 3.52 -20.78
CA VAL A 480 14.38 3.62 -21.39
C VAL A 480 14.30 2.75 -22.64
N VAL A 481 13.14 2.13 -22.86
CA VAL A 481 12.78 1.56 -24.16
C VAL A 481 11.91 2.58 -24.88
N ARG A 482 12.34 3.02 -26.06
CA ARG A 482 11.62 3.99 -26.88
C ARG A 482 11.08 3.32 -28.14
N TYR A 483 9.79 3.51 -28.39
CA TYR A 483 9.13 3.11 -29.63
C TYR A 483 8.82 4.35 -30.45
N ASP A 484 9.52 4.52 -31.57
CA ASP A 484 9.29 5.64 -32.49
C ASP A 484 8.27 5.25 -33.57
N THR A 485 7.26 6.09 -33.78
CA THR A 485 6.19 5.86 -34.77
C THR A 485 5.89 7.15 -35.55
N ASN A 486 5.16 7.03 -36.66
CA ASN A 486 4.65 8.17 -37.44
C ASN A 486 3.23 8.61 -37.01
N ILE A 487 2.77 8.20 -35.82
CA ILE A 487 1.46 8.59 -35.30
C ILE A 487 1.48 10.07 -34.91
N GLU A 488 0.52 10.84 -35.42
CA GLU A 488 0.32 12.24 -35.04
C GLU A 488 -0.56 12.32 -33.78
N SER A 489 0.05 12.21 -32.60
CA SER A 489 -0.69 12.13 -31.33
C SER A 489 -1.19 13.47 -30.78
N ALA A 490 -0.88 14.59 -31.43
CA ALA A 490 -1.20 15.94 -30.93
C ALA A 490 -0.71 16.21 -29.49
N SER A 491 0.43 15.62 -29.09
CA SER A 491 0.97 15.65 -27.72
C SER A 491 0.08 15.01 -26.65
N GLN A 492 -0.89 14.18 -27.06
CA GLN A 492 -1.71 13.38 -26.16
C GLN A 492 -1.09 11.99 -26.00
N TYR A 493 -1.18 11.45 -24.79
CA TYR A 493 -0.88 10.05 -24.50
C TYR A 493 -1.93 9.55 -23.51
N TYR A 494 -1.86 8.28 -23.12
CA TYR A 494 -2.85 7.70 -22.24
C TYR A 494 -2.18 6.76 -21.24
N THR A 495 -2.49 6.89 -19.95
CA THR A 495 -1.96 6.04 -18.88
C THR A 495 -3.08 5.54 -17.99
N ASP A 496 -2.92 4.34 -17.42
CA ASP A 496 -3.88 3.83 -16.46
C ASP A 496 -3.73 4.48 -15.08
N ALA A 497 -4.81 4.46 -14.30
CA ALA A 497 -4.81 4.72 -12.87
C ALA A 497 -4.94 3.39 -12.12
N ASN A 498 -3.83 2.94 -11.51
CA ASN A 498 -3.71 1.72 -10.72
C ASN A 498 -4.21 0.42 -11.41
N GLY A 499 -4.07 0.33 -12.73
CA GLY A 499 -4.50 -0.82 -13.54
C GLY A 499 -5.97 -0.80 -13.97
N ARG A 500 -6.65 0.36 -13.88
CA ARG A 500 -8.07 0.49 -14.26
C ARG A 500 -8.31 1.58 -15.30
N GLN A 501 -8.76 2.75 -14.86
CA GLN A 501 -9.24 3.80 -15.75
C GLN A 501 -8.07 4.38 -16.53
N VAL A 502 -8.27 4.64 -17.82
CA VAL A 502 -7.29 5.32 -18.65
C VAL A 502 -7.54 6.83 -18.56
N LEU A 503 -6.49 7.57 -18.23
CA LEU A 503 -6.43 9.03 -18.24
C LEU A 503 -5.66 9.50 -19.48
N GLU A 504 -6.06 10.66 -20.02
CA GLU A 504 -5.35 11.35 -21.11
C GLU A 504 -4.22 12.22 -20.55
#